data_AF-A0AAV8YV19-F1
#
_entry.id   AF-A0AAV8YV19-F1
#
_cell.length_a   1.000
_cell.length_b   1.000
_cell.length_c   1.000
_cell.angle_alpha   90.00
_cell.angle_beta   90.00
_cell.angle_gamma   90.00
#
_symmetry.space_group_name_H-M   'P 1'
#
loop_
_entity.id
_entity.type
_entity.pdbx_description
1 polymer ?
#
loop_
_entity_poly.entity_id
_entity_poly.type
_entity_poly.pdbx_seq_one_letter_code
_entity_poly.pdbx_strand_id
1 'polypeptide(L)' 'VYKLGLNHTVANNPECQNAPQNKTGLCTLLHKCPQVHPDLKDVRVYEKYFCALEGYAGVCCPKEENTTN' A
#
# COMPACT_ATOMS: atom_id res chain seq x y z
N VAL A 1 5.57 -16.76 -0.55
CA VAL A 1 5.57 -16.06 -1.86
C VAL A 1 4.20 -15.41 -2.05
N TYR A 2 4.15 -14.11 -2.31
CA TYR A 2 2.89 -13.34 -2.50
C TYR A 2 2.64 -13.05 -3.98
N LYS A 3 1.38 -13.03 -4.42
CA LYS A 3 1.00 -12.73 -5.81
C LYS A 3 0.79 -11.22 -6.03
N LEU A 4 1.01 -10.70 -7.24
CA LEU A 4 0.87 -9.25 -7.53
C LEU A 4 -0.58 -8.74 -7.62
N GLY A 5 -1.55 -9.63 -7.85
CA GLY A 5 -2.97 -9.27 -7.82
C GLY A 5 -3.43 -8.28 -8.91
N LEU A 6 -2.74 -8.16 -10.05
CA LEU A 6 -3.05 -7.16 -11.11
C LEU A 6 -4.51 -7.18 -11.61
N ASN A 7 -5.17 -8.34 -11.57
CA ASN A 7 -6.57 -8.52 -11.95
C ASN A 7 -7.48 -8.86 -10.77
N HIS A 8 -7.01 -8.59 -9.55
CA HIS A 8 -7.75 -8.90 -8.33
C HIS A 8 -8.23 -7.63 -7.65
N THR A 9 -9.43 -7.71 -7.08
CA THR A 9 -9.97 -6.68 -6.20
C THR A 9 -10.02 -7.29 -4.81
N VAL A 10 -9.41 -6.61 -3.86
CA VAL A 10 -9.40 -7.05 -2.46
C VAL A 10 -10.63 -6.48 -1.78
N ALA A 11 -11.37 -7.29 -1.04
CA ALA A 11 -12.59 -6.85 -0.37
C ALA A 11 -12.31 -6.05 0.90
N ASN A 12 -11.19 -6.34 1.58
CA ASN A 12 -10.81 -5.71 2.83
C ASN A 12 -9.43 -5.06 2.72
N ASN A 13 -9.36 -3.78 3.07
CA ASN A 13 -8.13 -3.02 3.16
C ASN A 13 -7.86 -2.67 4.63
N PRO A 14 -7.11 -3.50 5.38
CA PRO A 14 -6.84 -3.23 6.79
C PRO A 14 -5.99 -1.96 6.94
N GLU A 15 -6.16 -1.27 8.07
CA GLU A 15 -5.32 -0.13 8.41
C GLU A 15 -3.87 -0.57 8.65
N CYS A 16 -2.94 0.32 8.32
CA CYS A 16 -1.51 0.11 8.49
C CYS A 16 -0.82 1.42 8.89
N GLN A 17 0.32 1.34 9.57
CA GLN A 17 1.02 2.51 10.13
C GLN A 17 2.33 2.85 9.40
N ASN A 18 2.64 2.08 8.34
CA ASN A 18 3.91 2.17 7.63
C ASN A 18 3.74 2.83 6.26
N ALA A 19 2.80 3.77 6.10
CA ALA A 19 2.75 4.53 4.87
C ALA A 19 3.94 5.51 4.82
N PRO A 20 4.31 6.04 3.64
CA PRO A 20 5.27 7.13 3.56
C PRO A 20 4.98 8.25 4.56
N GLN A 21 6.05 8.87 5.06
CA GLN A 21 5.99 9.93 6.09
C GLN A 21 5.42 9.46 7.45
N ASN A 22 5.46 8.16 7.74
CA ASN A 22 4.90 7.55 8.97
C ASN A 22 3.41 7.88 9.18
N LYS A 23 2.67 8.04 8.09
CA LYS A 23 1.22 8.26 8.14
C LYS A 23 0.48 6.94 8.31
N THR A 24 -0.71 7.01 8.91
CA THR A 24 -1.68 5.91 8.85
C THR A 24 -2.21 5.78 7.42
N GLY A 25 -2.33 4.54 6.96
CA GLY A 25 -2.76 4.19 5.62
C GLY A 25 -3.72 3.02 5.59
N LEU A 26 -4.04 2.59 4.38
CA LEU A 26 -4.77 1.36 4.09
C LEU A 26 -3.88 0.42 3.28
N CYS A 27 -3.81 -0.84 3.70
CA CYS A 27 -3.11 -1.86 2.95
C CYS A 27 -3.88 -2.16 1.66
N THR A 28 -3.26 -1.94 0.51
CA THR A 28 -3.87 -2.15 -0.81
C THR A 28 -2.86 -2.74 -1.79
N LEU A 29 -3.31 -3.16 -2.96
CA LEU A 29 -2.43 -3.67 -4.01
C LEU A 29 -1.54 -2.55 -4.54
N LEU A 30 -0.27 -2.85 -4.81
CA LEU A 30 0.71 -1.86 -5.27
C LEU A 30 0.24 -1.02 -6.47
N HIS A 31 -0.41 -1.66 -7.45
CA HIS A 31 -0.91 -0.98 -8.64
C HIS A 31 -2.11 -0.05 -8.37
N LYS A 32 -2.78 -0.18 -7.21
CA LYS A 32 -3.89 0.68 -6.77
C LYS A 32 -3.42 1.89 -5.95
N CYS A 33 -2.14 1.98 -5.61
CA CYS A 33 -1.56 3.08 -4.84
C CYS A 33 -0.44 3.80 -5.62
N PRO A 34 -0.76 4.64 -6.62
CA PRO A 34 0.25 5.37 -7.38
C PRO A 34 1.04 6.37 -6.50
N GLN A 35 0.46 6.81 -5.38
CA GLN A 35 1.08 7.77 -4.46
C GLN A 35 2.41 7.28 -3.88
N VAL A 36 2.60 5.97 -3.72
CA VAL A 36 3.85 5.41 -3.17
C VAL A 36 4.90 5.12 -4.26
N HIS A 37 4.51 5.11 -5.54
CA HIS A 37 5.43 4.77 -6.65
C HIS A 37 6.69 5.67 -6.68
N PRO A 38 6.63 6.99 -6.42
CA PRO A 38 7.83 7.84 -6.38
C PRO A 38 8.85 7.45 -5.30
N ASP A 39 8.39 6.84 -4.20
CA ASP A 39 9.22 6.43 -3.07
C ASP A 39 9.80 5.01 -3.26
N LEU A 40 9.14 4.17 -4.05
CA LEU A 40 9.51 2.77 -4.31
C LEU A 40 10.67 2.64 -5.31
N LYS A 41 11.83 3.20 -4.96
CA LYS A 41 13.03 3.19 -5.80
C LYS A 41 13.83 1.89 -5.72
N ASP A 42 13.67 1.13 -4.64
CA ASP A 42 14.35 -0.14 -4.43
C ASP A 42 13.52 -1.08 -3.54
N VAL A 43 13.94 -2.36 -3.53
CA VAL A 43 13.25 -3.44 -2.81
C VAL A 43 13.21 -3.22 -1.30
N ARG A 44 14.21 -2.56 -0.70
CA ARG A 44 14.25 -2.31 0.75
C ARG A 44 13.22 -1.25 1.13
N VAL A 45 13.00 -0.26 0.27
CA VAL A 45 11.93 0.72 0.49
C VAL A 45 10.55 0.08 0.32
N TYR A 46 10.40 -0.81 -0.67
CA TYR A 46 9.19 -1.62 -0.82
C TYR A 46 8.87 -2.44 0.43
N GLU A 47 9.86 -3.14 0.98
CA GLU A 47 9.70 -3.96 2.19
C GLU A 47 9.24 -3.16 3.41
N LYS A 48 9.62 -1.88 3.52
CA LYS A 48 9.15 -1.00 4.61
C LYS A 48 7.65 -0.74 4.54
N TYR A 49 7.13 -0.57 3.33
CA TYR A 49 5.71 -0.28 3.08
C TYR A 49 4.90 -1.55 2.86
N PHE A 50 5.54 -2.72 2.81
CA PHE A 50 4.90 -3.98 2.50
C PHE A 50 3.82 -4.34 3.51
N CYS A 51 2.71 -4.86 2.99
CA CYS A 51 1.68 -5.49 3.80
C CYS A 51 1.14 -6.73 3.06
N ALA A 52 0.88 -7.79 3.84
CA ALA A 52 0.28 -9.00 3.31
C ALA A 52 -1.23 -8.82 3.21
N LEU A 53 -1.79 -9.05 2.03
CA LEU A 53 -3.19 -8.78 1.75
C LEU A 53 -3.83 -10.01 1.12
N GLU A 54 -4.44 -10.88 1.92
CA GLU A 54 -5.11 -12.11 1.45
C GLU A 54 -4.21 -13.01 0.55
N GLY A 55 -2.91 -13.08 0.83
CA GLY A 55 -1.93 -13.83 0.02
C GLY A 55 -1.39 -13.06 -1.20
N TYR A 56 -1.78 -11.80 -1.35
CA TYR A 56 -1.24 -10.86 -2.31
C TYR A 56 -0.22 -9.90 -1.69
N ALA A 57 0.61 -9.36 -2.57
CA ALA A 57 1.65 -8.39 -2.29
C ALA A 57 1.02 -7.00 -2.26
N GLY A 58 0.85 -6.44 -1.07
CA GLY A 58 0.29 -5.12 -0.85
C GLY A 58 1.32 -4.10 -0.39
N VAL A 59 0.91 -2.84 -0.40
CA VAL A 59 1.62 -1.71 0.19
C VAL A 59 0.68 -0.90 1.08
N CYS A 60 1.23 -0.33 2.14
CA CYS A 60 0.53 0.62 2.98
C CYS A 60 0.38 1.95 2.24
N CYS A 61 -0.81 2.19 1.69
CA CYS A 61 -1.11 3.39 0.94
C CYS A 61 -1.57 4.49 1.91
N PRO A 62 -1.01 5.71 1.85
CA PRO A 62 -1.50 6.82 2.65
C PRO A 62 -3.00 7.02 2.44
N LYS A 63 -3.75 7.25 3.53
CA LYS A 63 -5.09 7.83 3.38
C LYS A 63 -4.87 9.25 2.87
N GLU A 64 -5.59 9.65 1.81
CA GLU A 64 -5.64 11.07 1.46
C GLU A 64 -6.13 11.82 2.71
N GLU A 65 -5.32 12.75 3.21
CA GLU A 65 -5.83 13.75 4.15
C GLU A 65 -6.85 14.55 3.36
N ASN A 66 -8.12 14.18 3.45
CA ASN A 66 -9.20 14.94 2.83
C ASN A 66 -9.09 16.39 3.32
N THR A 67 -8.67 17.24 2.39
CA THR A 67 -9.01 18.65 2.35
C THR A 67 -10.51 18.77 2.59
N THR A 68 -10.89 19.19 3.80
CA THR A 68 -12.24 19.70 4.06
C THR A 68 -12.41 20.95 3.21
N ASN A 69 -13.14 20.84 2.10
CA ASN A 69 -13.81 21.99 1.48
C ASN A 69 -15.08 22.30 2.28
#